data_AF-A0A4Q4D362-F1
#
_entry.id   AF-A0A4Q4D362-F1
#
_cell.length_a   1.000
_cell.length_b   1.000
_cell.length_c   1.000
_cell.angle_alpha   90.00
_cell.angle_beta   90.00
_cell.angle_gamma   90.00
#
_symmetry.space_group_name_H-M   'P 1'
#
loop_
_entity.id
_entity.type
_entity.pdbx_description
1 polymer ?
#
loop_
_entity_poly.entity_id
_entity_poly.type
_entity_poly.pdbx_seq_one_letter_code
_entity_poly.pdbx_strand_id
1 'polypeptide(L)'
;ITNYPPLARQPYTGVSSFAHKAGLHASAIRVDPDLYQHIDPALVGNDMRLLVSDMAGRATIELKGRELGFDLTDDPARLARLTDRVKELEQSGYTFEAADASFELLLVEEVEGARPSYFDIESWRVIAESSGLREGAVAEATVKIVAGGQRLAVIGEGNGPVNALDHALRLAIEQVYPDVVQFHLTDFRVRILDQGHGTDAVTRVLIETSDGKDSWVTVGVGANMIEASWIALTDALTYGLRAHGVAPTGS
;
A
#
# COMPACT_ATOMS: atom_id res chain seq x y z
N ILE A 1 -13.51 -14.96 -20.41
CA ILE A 1 -14.65 -15.60 -21.11
C ILE A 1 -15.94 -15.55 -20.29
N THR A 2 -15.92 -15.84 -18.99
CA THR A 2 -17.16 -15.88 -18.18
C THR A 2 -17.49 -14.60 -17.41
N ASN A 3 -16.65 -13.56 -17.44
CA ASN A 3 -16.81 -12.33 -16.64
C ASN A 3 -17.11 -12.59 -15.14
N TYR A 4 -16.58 -13.70 -14.61
CA TYR A 4 -16.60 -14.02 -13.19
C TYR A 4 -15.19 -13.85 -12.64
N PRO A 5 -15.01 -13.08 -11.55
CA PRO A 5 -13.71 -12.97 -10.91
C PRO A 5 -13.29 -14.35 -10.36
N PRO A 6 -12.05 -14.80 -10.60
CA PRO A 6 -11.55 -16.06 -10.05
C PRO A 6 -11.53 -16.00 -8.52
N LEU A 7 -11.76 -17.15 -7.87
CA LEU A 7 -11.71 -17.23 -6.41
C LEU A 7 -10.26 -17.16 -5.95
N ALA A 8 -9.95 -16.27 -5.01
CA ALA A 8 -8.59 -16.11 -4.50
C ALA A 8 -7.96 -17.42 -3.96
N ARG A 9 -8.79 -18.30 -3.40
CA ARG A 9 -8.40 -19.62 -2.86
C ARG A 9 -8.63 -20.79 -3.82
N GLN A 10 -8.81 -20.53 -5.12
CA GLN A 10 -9.00 -21.58 -6.10
C GLN A 10 -7.74 -22.46 -6.16
N PRO A 11 -7.84 -23.80 -6.00
CA PRO A 11 -6.67 -24.67 -6.01
C PRO A 11 -5.76 -24.40 -7.21
N TYR A 12 -4.45 -24.38 -6.97
CA TYR A 12 -3.37 -24.10 -7.92
C TYR A 12 -3.32 -22.68 -8.50
N THR A 13 -4.44 -22.13 -8.95
CA THR A 13 -4.45 -20.89 -9.77
C THR A 13 -4.93 -19.65 -9.03
N GLY A 14 -5.53 -19.82 -7.85
CA GLY A 14 -5.89 -18.73 -6.97
C GLY A 14 -4.66 -18.01 -6.41
N VAL A 15 -4.75 -16.68 -6.32
CA VAL A 15 -3.67 -15.81 -5.80
C VAL A 15 -3.26 -16.12 -4.35
N SER A 16 -4.08 -16.85 -3.60
CA SER A 16 -3.81 -17.27 -2.21
C SER A 16 -3.42 -18.75 -2.10
N SER A 17 -3.28 -19.49 -3.21
CA SER A 17 -3.08 -20.94 -3.19
C SER A 17 -1.67 -21.39 -2.80
N PHE A 18 -0.70 -20.48 -2.93
CA PHE A 18 0.68 -20.64 -2.45
C PHE A 18 1.06 -19.50 -1.51
N ALA A 19 0.08 -18.91 -0.84
CA ALA A 19 0.31 -17.85 0.14
C ALA A 19 0.60 -18.46 1.53
N HIS A 20 1.70 -18.03 2.13
CA HIS A 20 2.14 -18.50 3.44
C HIS A 20 2.14 -17.35 4.43
N LYS A 21 1.25 -17.40 5.42
CA LYS A 21 1.32 -16.56 6.62
C LYS A 21 2.40 -17.11 7.54
N ALA A 22 3.63 -16.75 7.23
CA ALA A 22 4.81 -17.34 7.82
C ALA A 22 5.09 -16.67 9.18
N GLY A 23 4.39 -17.12 10.22
CA GLY A 23 4.76 -16.88 11.62
C GLY A 23 5.91 -17.81 12.03
N LEU A 24 5.63 -18.74 12.96
CA LEU A 24 6.59 -19.74 13.48
C LEU A 24 7.16 -20.72 12.42
N HIS A 25 6.57 -20.78 11.23
CA HIS A 25 6.95 -21.72 10.17
C HIS A 25 7.86 -21.11 9.09
N ALA A 26 8.14 -19.81 9.16
CA ALA A 26 9.03 -19.12 8.20
C ALA A 26 10.42 -19.74 8.13
N SER A 27 10.94 -20.21 9.28
CA SER A 27 12.24 -20.87 9.34
C SER A 27 12.30 -22.18 8.58
N ALA A 28 11.18 -22.93 8.52
CA ALA A 28 11.10 -24.19 7.79
C ALA A 28 10.95 -23.93 6.29
N ILE A 29 10.14 -22.94 5.89
CA ILE A 29 10.04 -22.49 4.48
C ILE A 29 11.39 -21.98 3.96
N ARG A 30 12.16 -21.29 4.81
CA ARG A 30 13.52 -20.83 4.45
C ARG A 30 14.49 -21.98 4.14
N VAL A 31 14.29 -23.13 4.77
CA VAL A 31 15.15 -24.31 4.58
C VAL A 31 14.70 -25.10 3.36
N ASP A 32 13.40 -25.35 3.26
CA ASP A 32 12.81 -26.14 2.17
C ASP A 32 11.34 -25.72 1.95
N PRO A 33 11.04 -24.95 0.88
CA PRO A 33 9.69 -24.55 0.52
C PRO A 33 8.76 -25.73 0.21
N ASP A 34 9.28 -26.85 -0.27
CA ASP A 34 8.50 -28.04 -0.65
C ASP A 34 7.83 -28.70 0.57
N LEU A 35 8.29 -28.38 1.79
CA LEU A 35 7.64 -28.84 3.03
C LEU A 35 6.25 -28.24 3.23
N TYR A 36 5.91 -27.15 2.55
CA TYR A 36 4.63 -26.45 2.68
C TYR A 36 3.92 -26.23 1.35
N GLN A 37 4.53 -26.66 0.24
CA GLN A 37 3.97 -26.56 -1.09
C GLN A 37 3.67 -27.95 -1.63
N HIS A 38 2.51 -28.08 -2.28
CA HIS A 38 2.08 -29.34 -2.86
C HIS A 38 2.72 -29.59 -4.24
N ILE A 39 3.12 -28.52 -4.94
CA ILE A 39 3.90 -28.49 -6.17
C ILE A 39 4.67 -27.16 -6.24
N ASP A 40 5.68 -27.06 -7.11
CA ASP A 40 6.28 -25.79 -7.50
C ASP A 40 5.22 -24.89 -8.18
N PRO A 41 4.91 -23.69 -7.64
CA PRO A 41 3.88 -22.80 -8.16
C PRO A 41 4.18 -22.31 -9.58
N ALA A 42 5.46 -22.20 -9.96
CA ALA A 42 5.85 -21.75 -11.29
C ALA A 42 5.34 -22.70 -12.40
N LEU A 43 5.16 -23.98 -12.07
CA LEU A 43 4.61 -24.99 -12.99
C LEU A 43 3.15 -24.74 -13.39
N VAL A 44 2.41 -23.95 -12.59
CA VAL A 44 1.02 -23.57 -12.86
C VAL A 44 0.85 -22.09 -13.16
N GLY A 45 1.96 -21.38 -13.40
CA GLY A 45 1.95 -19.93 -13.65
C GLY A 45 1.51 -19.14 -12.42
N ASN A 46 1.83 -19.62 -11.22
CA ASN A 46 1.61 -18.94 -9.96
C ASN A 46 2.96 -18.74 -9.26
N ASP A 47 2.98 -17.99 -8.17
CA ASP A 47 4.19 -17.72 -7.39
C ASP A 47 3.94 -17.98 -5.90
N MET A 48 5.00 -18.31 -5.17
CA MET A 48 4.97 -18.35 -3.71
C MET A 48 4.85 -16.92 -3.18
N ARG A 49 3.90 -16.66 -2.28
CA ARG A 49 3.75 -15.35 -1.63
C ARG A 49 3.88 -15.46 -0.13
N LEU A 50 4.83 -14.73 0.46
CA LEU A 50 4.95 -14.63 1.90
C LEU A 50 4.19 -13.43 2.43
N LEU A 51 3.34 -13.66 3.42
CA LEU A 51 2.54 -12.63 4.08
C LEU A 51 3.23 -12.18 5.36
N VAL A 52 3.44 -10.88 5.52
CA VAL A 52 4.03 -10.26 6.71
C VAL A 52 2.93 -9.87 7.68
N SER A 53 3.00 -10.32 8.94
CA SER A 53 2.05 -9.94 10.00
C SER A 53 2.76 -9.63 11.31
N ASP A 54 2.00 -9.28 12.34
CA ASP A 54 2.38 -9.11 13.75
C ASP A 54 3.25 -10.24 14.33
N MET A 55 3.04 -11.47 13.87
CA MET A 55 3.81 -12.65 14.23
C MET A 55 5.06 -12.87 13.36
N ALA A 56 5.34 -11.98 12.40
CA ALA A 56 6.50 -12.07 11.54
C ALA A 56 7.79 -12.03 12.38
N GLY A 57 8.57 -13.09 12.25
CA GLY A 57 9.92 -13.14 12.79
C GLY A 57 10.93 -12.59 11.78
N ARG A 58 12.19 -12.48 12.20
CA ARG A 58 13.29 -12.08 11.31
C ARG A 58 13.36 -12.93 10.04
N ALA A 59 13.10 -14.23 10.14
CA ALA A 59 13.10 -15.13 8.97
C ALA A 59 12.03 -14.76 7.94
N THR A 60 10.84 -14.33 8.38
CA THR A 60 9.75 -13.88 7.49
C THR A 60 10.16 -12.62 6.75
N ILE A 61 10.71 -11.65 7.48
CA ILE A 61 11.18 -10.37 6.91
C ILE A 61 12.36 -10.60 5.96
N GLU A 62 13.29 -11.49 6.31
CA GLU A 62 14.43 -11.86 5.46
C GLU A 62 13.94 -12.47 4.13
N LEU A 63 13.04 -13.45 4.20
CA LEU A 63 12.51 -14.09 3.00
C LEU A 63 11.71 -13.12 2.13
N LYS A 64 10.85 -12.29 2.74
CA LYS A 64 10.08 -11.28 2.00
C LYS A 64 10.99 -10.22 1.39
N GLY A 65 12.07 -9.83 2.09
CA GLY A 65 13.09 -8.95 1.54
C GLY A 65 13.69 -9.53 0.26
N ARG A 66 14.09 -10.81 0.28
CA ARG A 66 14.62 -11.49 -0.92
C ARG A 66 13.61 -11.61 -2.05
N GLU A 67 12.34 -11.91 -1.74
CA GLU A 67 11.23 -11.92 -2.70
C GLU A 67 11.14 -10.57 -3.45
N LEU A 68 11.38 -9.46 -2.73
CA LEU A 68 11.38 -8.10 -3.27
C LEU A 68 12.75 -7.64 -3.82
N GLY A 69 13.74 -8.53 -3.90
CA GLY A 69 15.07 -8.23 -4.44
C GLY A 69 16.07 -7.61 -3.45
N PHE A 70 15.78 -7.60 -2.16
CA PHE A 70 16.65 -7.07 -1.10
C PHE A 70 17.27 -8.19 -0.25
N ASP A 71 18.58 -8.39 -0.35
CA ASP A 71 19.27 -9.34 0.53
C ASP A 71 19.68 -8.69 1.86
N LEU A 72 19.15 -9.23 2.96
CA LEU A 72 19.34 -8.71 4.31
C LEU A 72 20.18 -9.66 5.20
N THR A 73 20.75 -10.73 4.65
CA THR A 73 21.50 -11.74 5.44
C THR A 73 22.71 -11.18 6.15
N ASP A 74 23.42 -10.28 5.48
CA ASP A 74 24.71 -9.79 5.94
C ASP A 74 24.57 -8.60 6.89
N ASP A 75 23.34 -8.15 7.17
CA ASP A 75 23.03 -7.08 8.12
C ASP A 75 21.94 -7.49 9.14
N PRO A 76 22.29 -8.33 10.14
CA PRO A 76 21.35 -8.76 11.18
C PRO A 76 20.76 -7.60 12.00
N ALA A 77 21.49 -6.48 12.09
CA ALA A 77 21.04 -5.31 12.83
C ALA A 77 19.93 -4.58 12.07
N ARG A 78 20.07 -4.38 10.75
CA ARG A 78 19.01 -3.84 9.89
C ARG A 78 17.79 -4.74 9.89
N LEU A 79 17.98 -6.05 9.76
CA LEU A 79 16.87 -7.00 9.80
C LEU A 79 16.10 -6.93 11.13
N ALA A 80 16.80 -6.75 12.25
CA ALA A 80 16.18 -6.56 13.56
C ALA A 80 15.36 -5.26 13.61
N ARG A 81 15.93 -4.13 13.19
CA ARG A 81 15.22 -2.83 13.17
C ARG A 81 13.97 -2.87 12.30
N LEU A 82 14.07 -3.44 11.09
CA LEU A 82 12.92 -3.59 10.21
C LEU A 82 11.83 -4.47 10.83
N THR A 83 12.22 -5.59 11.46
CA THR A 83 11.28 -6.47 12.16
C THR A 83 10.56 -5.75 13.30
N ASP A 84 11.29 -4.96 14.09
CA ASP A 84 10.71 -4.21 15.20
C ASP A 84 9.77 -3.10 14.70
N ARG A 85 10.16 -2.38 13.65
CA ARG A 85 9.32 -1.34 13.01
C ARG A 85 8.03 -1.92 12.42
N VAL A 86 8.08 -3.09 11.79
CA VAL A 86 6.89 -3.81 11.31
C VAL A 86 5.95 -4.14 12.48
N LYS A 87 6.48 -4.65 13.58
CA LYS A 87 5.67 -4.98 14.77
C LYS A 87 5.03 -3.75 15.40
N GLU A 88 5.77 -2.66 15.51
CA GLU A 88 5.26 -1.38 16.03
C GLU A 88 4.10 -0.86 15.17
N LEU A 89 4.26 -0.86 13.85
CA LEU A 89 3.21 -0.42 12.91
C LEU A 89 2.00 -1.35 12.93
N GLU A 90 2.18 -2.67 12.97
CA GLU A 90 1.07 -3.63 13.10
C GLU A 90 0.29 -3.42 14.41
N GLN A 91 1.00 -3.16 15.52
CA GLN A 91 0.38 -2.82 16.82
C GLN A 91 -0.37 -1.49 16.77
N SER A 92 0.10 -0.53 15.98
CA SER A 92 -0.61 0.73 15.76
C SER A 92 -1.75 0.61 14.75
N GLY A 93 -1.95 -0.57 14.15
CA GLY A 93 -3.09 -0.89 13.30
C GLY A 93 -2.77 -1.19 11.84
N TYR A 94 -1.53 -1.09 11.39
CA TYR A 94 -1.16 -1.43 10.01
C TYR A 94 -1.39 -2.92 9.73
N THR A 95 -1.50 -3.28 8.45
CA THR A 95 -1.56 -4.69 8.03
C THR A 95 -0.75 -4.87 6.77
N PHE A 96 0.46 -5.39 6.92
CA PHE A 96 1.36 -5.60 5.78
C PHE A 96 0.98 -6.86 4.98
N GLU A 97 0.27 -7.79 5.60
CA GLU A 97 -0.29 -8.99 4.95
C GLU A 97 -1.20 -8.65 3.78
N ALA A 98 -1.94 -7.54 3.87
CA ALA A 98 -2.84 -7.10 2.80
C ALA A 98 -2.29 -5.90 2.00
N ALA A 99 -1.10 -5.40 2.32
CA ALA A 99 -0.52 -4.19 1.73
C ALA A 99 0.98 -4.37 1.44
N ASP A 100 1.29 -5.28 0.51
CA ASP A 100 2.67 -5.60 0.10
C ASP A 100 3.44 -4.34 -0.35
N ALA A 101 2.78 -3.40 -1.04
CA ALA A 101 3.44 -2.16 -1.50
C ALA A 101 3.85 -1.23 -0.35
N SER A 102 3.02 -1.12 0.70
CA SER A 102 3.41 -0.37 1.90
C SER A 102 4.56 -1.05 2.64
N PHE A 103 4.62 -2.38 2.65
CA PHE A 103 5.78 -3.10 3.20
C PHE A 103 7.04 -2.85 2.38
N GLU A 104 6.95 -2.90 1.05
CA GLU A 104 8.10 -2.62 0.17
C GLU A 104 8.62 -1.19 0.37
N LEU A 105 7.75 -0.19 0.48
CA LEU A 105 8.18 1.19 0.77
C LEU A 105 8.90 1.31 2.13
N LEU A 106 8.44 0.59 3.15
CA LEU A 106 9.10 0.53 4.46
C LEU A 106 10.49 -0.13 4.37
N LEU A 107 10.60 -1.21 3.60
CA LEU A 107 11.86 -1.91 3.36
C LEU A 107 12.85 -1.02 2.59
N VAL A 108 12.39 -0.35 1.54
CA VAL A 108 13.18 0.61 0.77
C VAL A 108 13.70 1.73 1.67
N GLU A 109 12.85 2.30 2.52
CA GLU A 109 13.26 3.34 3.47
C GLU A 109 14.37 2.86 4.42
N GLU A 110 14.26 1.63 4.93
CA GLU A 110 15.28 1.08 5.83
C GLU A 110 16.60 0.73 5.11
N VAL A 111 16.54 0.33 3.84
CA VAL A 111 17.73 -0.04 3.05
C VAL A 111 18.43 1.18 2.48
N GLU A 112 17.68 2.12 1.91
CA GLU A 112 18.20 3.34 1.28
C GLU A 112 18.42 4.48 2.30
N GLY A 113 17.92 4.32 3.54
CA GLY A 113 18.05 5.27 4.63
C GLY A 113 17.09 6.45 4.57
N ALA A 114 16.28 6.54 3.51
CA ALA A 114 15.23 7.52 3.33
C ALA A 114 14.11 6.94 2.47
N ARG A 115 12.89 7.42 2.69
CA ARG A 115 11.74 7.06 1.87
C ARG A 115 11.87 7.76 0.50
N PRO A 116 11.55 7.08 -0.63
CA PRO A 116 11.51 7.74 -1.92
C PRO A 116 10.56 8.94 -1.88
N SER A 117 11.05 10.14 -2.24
CA SER A 117 10.24 11.36 -2.30
C SER A 117 10.12 11.84 -3.73
N TYR A 118 8.93 11.71 -4.31
CA TYR A 118 8.60 12.24 -5.63
C TYR A 118 7.91 13.61 -5.55
N PHE A 119 7.35 13.90 -4.37
CA PHE A 119 6.61 15.10 -4.05
C PHE A 119 6.57 15.28 -2.54
N ASP A 120 6.64 16.53 -2.09
CA ASP A 120 6.45 16.90 -0.71
C ASP A 120 5.05 17.50 -0.54
N ILE A 121 4.33 17.05 0.49
CA ILE A 121 2.98 17.50 0.78
C ILE A 121 3.06 18.72 1.70
N GLU A 122 2.64 19.89 1.20
CA GLU A 122 2.55 21.08 2.05
C GLU A 122 1.26 21.07 2.88
N SER A 123 0.12 20.80 2.22
CA SER A 123 -1.19 20.80 2.86
C SER A 123 -2.24 20.17 1.97
N TRP A 124 -3.28 19.61 2.58
CA TRP A 124 -4.53 19.29 1.91
C TRP A 124 -5.69 19.81 2.74
N ARG A 125 -6.79 20.12 2.08
CA ARG A 125 -8.07 20.48 2.70
C ARG A 125 -9.17 19.84 1.89
N VAL A 126 -10.18 19.31 2.56
CA VAL A 126 -11.38 18.80 1.91
C VAL A 126 -12.62 19.40 2.56
N ILE A 127 -13.58 19.77 1.73
CA ILE A 127 -14.89 20.28 2.13
C ILE A 127 -15.92 19.36 1.48
N ALA A 128 -16.86 18.85 2.26
CA ALA A 128 -17.96 18.05 1.75
C ALA A 128 -19.28 18.71 2.14
N GLU A 129 -20.17 18.83 1.16
CA GLU A 129 -21.48 19.45 1.31
C GLU A 129 -22.56 18.52 0.79
N SER A 130 -23.76 18.61 1.38
CA SER A 130 -24.94 17.91 0.89
C SER A 130 -26.16 18.81 1.01
N SER A 131 -26.80 19.09 -0.13
CA SER A 131 -28.04 19.86 -0.25
C SER A 131 -29.26 18.94 -0.11
N GLY A 132 -29.42 18.33 1.06
CA GLY A 132 -30.59 17.50 1.39
C GLY A 132 -30.65 16.13 0.70
N LEU A 133 -31.75 15.40 0.94
CA LEU A 133 -31.88 13.95 0.67
C LEU A 133 -31.84 13.53 -0.82
N ARG A 134 -31.73 14.45 -1.78
CA ARG A 134 -31.88 14.16 -3.22
C ARG A 134 -30.63 14.42 -4.08
N GLU A 135 -29.69 15.23 -3.61
CA GLU A 135 -28.40 15.42 -4.27
C GLU A 135 -27.33 14.68 -3.45
N GLY A 136 -26.58 13.78 -4.11
CA GLY A 136 -25.48 13.07 -3.48
C GLY A 136 -24.47 14.06 -2.91
N ALA A 137 -23.78 13.68 -1.83
CA ALA A 137 -22.74 14.53 -1.27
C ALA A 137 -21.68 14.83 -2.34
N VAL A 138 -21.35 16.11 -2.49
CA VAL A 138 -20.25 16.57 -3.34
C VAL A 138 -19.13 17.01 -2.43
N ALA A 139 -17.90 16.64 -2.77
CA ALA A 139 -16.73 17.09 -2.06
C ALA A 139 -15.75 17.78 -3.01
N GLU A 140 -15.13 18.84 -2.50
CA GLU A 140 -14.04 19.57 -3.11
C GLU A 140 -12.81 19.45 -2.21
N ALA A 141 -11.66 19.12 -2.80
CA ALA A 141 -10.39 19.07 -2.12
C ALA A 141 -9.38 20.01 -2.77
N THR A 142 -8.65 20.76 -1.96
CA THR A 142 -7.46 21.50 -2.39
C THR A 142 -6.22 20.77 -1.88
N VAL A 143 -5.32 20.40 -2.79
CA VAL A 143 -4.03 19.76 -2.47
C VAL A 143 -2.90 20.70 -2.89
N LYS A 144 -1.95 20.93 -1.99
CA LYS A 144 -0.73 21.69 -2.25
C LYS A 144 0.49 20.81 -2.04
N ILE A 145 1.31 20.70 -3.08
CA ILE A 145 2.52 19.89 -3.08
C ILE A 145 3.68 20.67 -3.70
N VAL A 146 4.90 20.24 -3.41
CA VAL A 146 6.09 20.59 -4.17
C VAL A 146 6.58 19.34 -4.88
N ALA A 147 6.70 19.39 -6.21
CA ALA A 147 7.12 18.26 -7.02
C ALA A 147 7.88 18.77 -8.25
N GLY A 148 9.02 18.16 -8.59
CA GLY A 148 9.83 18.60 -9.73
C GLY A 148 10.29 20.06 -9.64
N GLY A 149 10.63 20.53 -8.43
CA GLY A 149 11.05 21.90 -8.17
C GLY A 149 9.97 22.98 -8.36
N GLN A 150 8.70 22.59 -8.54
CA GLN A 150 7.58 23.52 -8.65
C GLN A 150 6.55 23.28 -7.54
N ARG A 151 5.99 24.38 -7.05
CA ARG A 151 4.90 24.37 -6.08
C ARG A 151 3.57 24.36 -6.80
N LEU A 152 2.78 23.32 -6.59
CA LEU A 152 1.48 23.09 -7.23
C LEU A 152 0.36 23.24 -6.20
N ALA A 153 -0.75 23.85 -6.62
CA ALA A 153 -1.98 23.94 -5.85
C ALA A 153 -3.14 23.57 -6.75
N VAL A 154 -3.76 22.42 -6.49
CA VAL A 154 -4.77 21.81 -7.38
C VAL A 154 -6.06 21.58 -6.61
N ILE A 155 -7.18 21.82 -7.30
CA ILE A 155 -8.52 21.54 -6.79
C ILE A 155 -9.03 20.28 -7.51
N GLY A 156 -9.54 19.34 -6.74
CA GLY A 156 -10.20 18.14 -7.23
C GLY A 156 -11.61 18.05 -6.66
N GLU A 157 -12.53 17.57 -7.48
CA GLU A 157 -13.92 17.32 -7.10
C GLU A 157 -14.21 15.83 -7.13
N GLY A 158 -15.14 15.38 -6.30
CA GLY A 158 -15.56 13.99 -6.26
C GLY A 158 -16.88 13.78 -5.53
N ASN A 159 -17.40 12.56 -5.61
CA ASN A 159 -18.64 12.15 -4.93
C ASN A 159 -18.46 11.94 -3.41
N GLY A 160 -17.29 12.27 -2.89
CA GLY A 160 -16.93 12.15 -1.48
C GLY A 160 -15.51 12.62 -1.22
N PRO A 161 -15.14 12.85 0.06
CA PRO A 161 -13.87 13.48 0.43
C PRO A 161 -12.63 12.77 -0.13
N VAL A 162 -12.61 11.44 -0.06
CA VAL A 162 -11.48 10.62 -0.52
C VAL A 162 -11.33 10.69 -2.03
N ASN A 163 -12.44 10.65 -2.77
CA ASN A 163 -12.40 10.78 -4.23
C ASN A 163 -11.93 12.17 -4.68
N ALA A 164 -12.36 13.23 -3.99
CA ALA A 164 -11.87 14.58 -4.25
C ALA A 164 -10.35 14.72 -3.98
N LEU A 165 -9.86 14.14 -2.87
CA LEU A 165 -8.43 14.12 -2.53
C LEU A 165 -7.59 13.34 -3.55
N ASP A 166 -8.04 12.13 -3.92
CA ASP A 166 -7.41 11.33 -4.98
C ASP A 166 -7.31 12.13 -6.28
N HIS A 167 -8.41 12.73 -6.71
CA HIS A 167 -8.46 13.48 -7.95
C HIS A 167 -7.53 14.70 -7.92
N ALA A 168 -7.55 15.48 -6.84
CA ALA A 168 -6.67 16.64 -6.68
C ALA A 168 -5.19 16.23 -6.68
N LEU A 169 -4.84 15.16 -5.96
CA LEU A 169 -3.48 14.66 -5.88
C LEU A 169 -3.00 14.12 -7.23
N ARG A 170 -3.78 13.29 -7.92
CA ARG A 170 -3.41 12.78 -9.26
C ARG A 170 -3.23 13.92 -10.26
N LEU A 171 -4.15 14.88 -10.33
CA LEU A 171 -4.01 16.04 -11.21
C LEU A 171 -2.75 16.87 -10.92
N ALA A 172 -2.29 16.91 -9.66
CA ALA A 172 -1.03 17.57 -9.32
C ALA A 172 0.19 16.75 -9.77
N ILE A 173 0.17 15.44 -9.55
CA ILE A 173 1.27 14.53 -9.93
C ILE A 173 1.40 14.40 -11.44
N GLU A 174 0.30 14.32 -12.18
CA GLU A 174 0.27 14.24 -13.65
C GLU A 174 0.92 15.45 -14.34
N GLN A 175 0.93 16.62 -13.70
CA GLN A 175 1.61 17.82 -14.22
C GLN A 175 3.14 17.70 -14.20
N VAL A 176 3.69 16.84 -13.35
CA VAL A 176 5.14 16.62 -13.22
C VAL A 176 5.55 15.29 -13.86
N TYR A 177 4.72 14.26 -13.72
CA TYR A 177 4.97 12.90 -14.17
C TYR A 177 3.80 12.42 -15.05
N PRO A 178 3.75 12.79 -16.35
CA PRO A 178 2.61 12.47 -17.22
C PRO A 178 2.37 10.97 -17.43
N ASP A 179 3.41 10.15 -17.27
CA ASP A 179 3.30 8.69 -17.42
C ASP A 179 2.43 8.04 -16.33
N VAL A 180 2.16 8.77 -15.22
CA VAL A 180 1.33 8.32 -14.10
C VAL A 180 -0.18 8.43 -14.36
N VAL A 181 -0.60 9.04 -15.47
CA VAL A 181 -2.02 9.21 -15.86
C VAL A 181 -2.81 7.89 -15.85
N GLN A 182 -2.15 6.74 -15.93
CA GLN A 182 -2.80 5.42 -15.95
C GLN A 182 -3.22 4.92 -14.55
N PHE A 183 -2.72 5.52 -13.48
CA PHE A 183 -3.00 5.03 -12.12
C PHE A 183 -4.41 5.41 -11.70
N HIS A 184 -5.19 4.40 -11.32
CA HIS A 184 -6.54 4.60 -10.82
C HIS A 184 -6.84 3.64 -9.67
N LEU A 185 -7.63 4.12 -8.71
CA LEU A 185 -8.09 3.33 -7.59
C LEU A 185 -9.12 2.29 -8.08
N THR A 186 -8.88 1.02 -7.78
CA THR A 186 -9.75 -0.10 -8.17
C THR A 186 -10.53 -0.70 -7.00
N ASP A 187 -10.00 -0.65 -5.77
CA ASP A 187 -10.67 -1.11 -4.56
C ASP A 187 -10.37 -0.22 -3.35
N PHE A 188 -11.35 -0.09 -2.45
CA PHE A 188 -11.27 0.75 -1.25
C PHE A 188 -11.92 0.06 -0.07
N ARG A 189 -11.15 -0.22 0.98
CA ARG A 189 -11.64 -0.94 2.17
C ARG A 189 -11.28 -0.20 3.45
N VAL A 190 -12.29 0.08 4.25
CA VAL A 190 -12.15 0.72 5.58
C VAL A 190 -12.40 -0.30 6.69
N ARG A 191 -11.58 -0.23 7.75
CA ARG A 191 -11.75 -0.99 8.99
C ARG A 191 -11.52 -0.06 10.18
N ILE A 192 -12.50 -0.05 11.10
CA ILE A 192 -12.38 0.63 12.38
C ILE A 192 -11.79 -0.40 13.36
N LEU A 193 -10.61 -0.11 13.90
CA LEU A 193 -9.86 -1.07 14.72
C LEU A 193 -10.28 -1.02 16.18
N ASP A 194 -10.60 0.18 16.68
CA ASP A 194 -11.00 0.37 18.07
C ASP A 194 -12.51 0.58 18.18
N GLN A 195 -13.23 -0.43 18.69
CA GLN A 195 -14.68 -0.34 18.83
C GLN A 195 -15.11 0.36 20.14
N GLY A 196 -14.17 0.75 21.01
CA GLY A 196 -14.46 1.35 22.32
C GLY A 196 -14.55 2.88 22.35
N HIS A 197 -13.91 3.58 21.41
CA HIS A 197 -13.70 5.03 21.45
C HIS A 197 -14.63 5.87 20.54
N GLY A 198 -15.65 5.25 19.93
CA GLY A 198 -16.64 5.96 19.12
C GLY A 198 -16.01 6.64 17.89
N THR A 199 -16.15 7.96 17.75
CA THR A 199 -15.62 8.73 16.61
C THR A 199 -14.10 8.92 16.63
N ASP A 200 -13.44 8.64 17.76
CA ASP A 200 -11.98 8.76 17.92
C ASP A 200 -11.25 7.43 17.65
N ALA A 201 -11.92 6.50 16.98
CA ALA A 201 -11.38 5.18 16.72
C ALA A 201 -10.30 5.20 15.63
N VAL A 202 -9.19 4.50 15.90
CA VAL A 202 -8.14 4.28 14.91
C VAL A 202 -8.74 3.62 13.68
N THR A 203 -8.57 4.28 12.54
CA THR A 203 -9.12 3.86 11.26
C THR A 203 -8.00 3.35 10.37
N ARG A 204 -8.20 2.16 9.80
CA ARG A 204 -7.35 1.56 8.79
C ARG A 204 -8.02 1.60 7.42
N VAL A 205 -7.30 2.06 6.43
CA VAL A 205 -7.74 2.13 5.03
C VAL A 205 -6.77 1.32 4.17
N LEU A 206 -7.31 0.44 3.33
CA LEU A 206 -6.60 -0.25 2.27
C LEU A 206 -7.07 0.32 0.92
N ILE A 207 -6.12 0.68 0.07
CA ILE A 207 -6.36 1.17 -1.29
C ILE A 207 -5.65 0.24 -2.26
N GLU A 208 -6.40 -0.32 -3.21
CA GLU A 208 -5.83 -0.97 -4.38
C GLU A 208 -5.77 0.02 -5.53
N THR A 209 -4.58 0.17 -6.11
CA THR A 209 -4.33 1.02 -7.29
C THR A 209 -3.86 0.13 -8.43
N SER A 210 -4.30 0.44 -9.64
CA SER A 210 -3.86 -0.24 -10.86
C SER A 210 -3.40 0.76 -11.91
N ASP A 211 -2.41 0.35 -12.70
CA ASP A 211 -1.99 1.02 -13.94
C ASP A 211 -2.65 0.40 -15.20
N GLY A 212 -3.58 -0.54 -15.02
CA GLY A 212 -4.23 -1.31 -16.08
C GLY A 212 -3.50 -2.59 -16.51
N LYS A 213 -2.29 -2.83 -16.01
CA LYS A 213 -1.53 -4.09 -16.21
C LYS A 213 -1.37 -4.84 -14.89
N ASP A 214 -0.86 -4.15 -13.88
CA ASP A 214 -0.61 -4.65 -12.54
C ASP A 214 -1.47 -3.88 -11.53
N SER A 215 -1.57 -4.42 -10.31
CA SER A 215 -2.19 -3.73 -9.19
C SER A 215 -1.38 -3.89 -7.91
N TRP A 216 -1.46 -2.90 -7.04
CA TRP A 216 -0.78 -2.89 -5.75
C TRP A 216 -1.69 -2.33 -4.66
N VAL A 217 -1.48 -2.81 -3.44
CA VAL A 217 -2.28 -2.41 -2.29
C VAL A 217 -1.41 -1.67 -1.27
N THR A 218 -1.86 -0.50 -0.87
CA THR A 218 -1.26 0.29 0.22
C THR A 218 -2.21 0.40 1.40
N VAL A 219 -1.64 0.60 2.58
CA VAL A 219 -2.36 0.79 3.83
C VAL A 219 -2.04 2.14 4.45
N GLY A 220 -3.06 2.79 4.98
CA GLY A 220 -2.91 3.96 5.83
C GLY A 220 -3.69 3.79 7.11
N VAL A 221 -3.12 4.28 8.21
CA VAL A 221 -3.75 4.24 9.54
C VAL A 221 -3.69 5.63 10.14
N GLY A 222 -4.83 6.12 10.63
CA GLY A 222 -4.96 7.47 11.16
C GLY A 222 -6.09 7.59 12.17
N ALA A 223 -6.23 8.77 12.76
CA ALA A 223 -7.27 9.07 13.75
C ALA A 223 -8.67 9.13 13.12
N ASN A 224 -8.75 9.26 11.80
CA ASN A 224 -10.00 9.23 11.05
C ASN A 224 -9.79 8.67 9.64
N MET A 225 -10.90 8.38 8.95
CA MET A 225 -10.91 7.81 7.60
C MET A 225 -10.22 8.70 6.55
N ILE A 226 -10.32 10.03 6.65
CA ILE A 226 -9.74 10.95 5.65
C ILE A 226 -8.22 10.92 5.77
N GLU A 227 -7.68 11.04 6.98
CA GLU A 227 -6.23 10.96 7.24
C GLU A 227 -5.66 9.60 6.84
N ALA A 228 -6.31 8.50 7.25
CA ALA A 228 -5.88 7.16 6.87
C ALA A 228 -5.91 6.95 5.33
N SER A 229 -6.93 7.48 4.65
CA SER A 229 -7.00 7.44 3.18
C SER A 229 -5.90 8.26 2.53
N TRP A 230 -5.58 9.43 3.09
CA TRP A 230 -4.51 10.29 2.57
C TRP A 230 -3.16 9.60 2.61
N ILE A 231 -2.82 8.94 3.72
CA ILE A 231 -1.60 8.13 3.85
C ILE A 231 -1.58 7.04 2.77
N ALA A 232 -2.64 6.24 2.65
CA ALA A 232 -2.71 5.17 1.66
C ALA A 232 -2.59 5.68 0.21
N LEU A 233 -3.22 6.82 -0.14
CA LEU A 233 -3.15 7.43 -1.46
C LEU A 233 -1.73 7.89 -1.81
N THR A 234 -1.07 8.57 -0.87
CA THR A 234 0.28 9.10 -1.08
C THR A 234 1.31 7.98 -1.21
N ASP A 235 1.17 6.93 -0.40
CA ASP A 235 1.92 5.68 -0.53
C ASP A 235 1.68 5.01 -1.88
N ALA A 236 0.44 4.94 -2.35
CA ALA A 236 0.09 4.29 -3.61
C ALA A 236 0.78 4.95 -4.81
N LEU A 237 0.78 6.28 -4.87
CA LEU A 237 1.47 7.02 -5.93
C LEU A 237 3.00 6.91 -5.80
N THR A 238 3.53 7.01 -4.59
CA THR A 238 4.98 6.84 -4.33
C THR A 238 5.47 5.47 -4.78
N TYR A 239 4.71 4.42 -4.45
CA TYR A 239 5.00 3.06 -4.89
C TYR A 239 4.93 2.95 -6.41
N GLY A 240 3.81 3.39 -7.02
CA GLY A 240 3.60 3.28 -8.46
C GLY A 240 4.68 4.00 -9.27
N LEU A 241 5.05 5.22 -8.87
CA LEU A 241 6.15 5.99 -9.47
C LEU A 241 7.47 5.22 -9.42
N ARG A 242 7.80 4.63 -8.27
CA ARG A 242 9.01 3.83 -8.09
C ARG A 242 8.99 2.56 -8.94
N ALA A 243 7.88 1.82 -8.94
CA ALA A 243 7.73 0.59 -9.72
C ALA A 243 7.89 0.85 -11.23
N HIS A 244 7.53 2.06 -11.69
CA HIS A 244 7.70 2.50 -13.08
C HIS A 244 9.10 3.08 -13.38
N GLY A 245 10.03 3.04 -12.43
CA GLY A 245 11.40 3.54 -12.62
C GLY A 245 11.47 5.05 -12.81
N VAL A 246 10.45 5.80 -12.38
CA VAL A 246 10.49 7.26 -12.40
C VAL A 246 11.59 7.71 -11.45
N ALA A 247 12.43 8.65 -11.90
CA ALA A 247 13.45 9.22 -11.05
C ALA A 247 12.81 10.29 -10.15
N PRO A 248 13.11 10.30 -8.83
CA PRO A 248 12.73 11.40 -7.96
C PRO A 248 13.30 12.72 -8.50
N THR A 249 12.45 13.61 -9.00
CA THR A 249 12.88 14.98 -9.26
C THR A 249 12.82 15.72 -7.94
N GLY A 250 13.98 16.14 -7.42
CA GLY A 250 14.10 16.72 -6.08
C GLY A 250 12.98 17.72 -5.76
N SER A 251 12.51 17.67 -4.51
CA SER A 251 11.54 18.60 -3.97
C SER A 251 12.08 20.01 -3.77
#